data_AF-S3BJD3-F1
#
_entry.id   AF-S3BJD3-F1
#
_cell.length_a   1.000
_cell.length_b   1.000
_cell.length_c   1.000
_cell.angle_alpha   90.00
_cell.angle_beta   90.00
_cell.angle_gamma   90.00
#
_symmetry.space_group_name_H-M   'P 1'
#
loop_
_entity.id
_entity.type
_entity.pdbx_description
1 polymer ?
#
loop_
_entity_poly.entity_id
_entity_poly.type
_entity_poly.pdbx_seq_one_letter_code
_entity_poly.pdbx_strand_id
1 'polypeptide(L)'
;MHGFGGQRPWDEILTPLAPLLNHPDDDGPDLTASECAAILPRLREIADKAEGGSTDPLLRRHIAAARQLVVVLQLCIEKDVDLLFG
;
A
#
# COMPACT_ATOMS: atom_id res chain seq x y z
N MET A 1 -15.38 8.46 -11.01
CA MET A 1 -14.23 8.24 -10.13
C MET A 1 -13.52 6.98 -10.57
N HIS A 2 -12.24 7.05 -10.93
CA HIS A 2 -11.47 5.83 -11.12
C HIS A 2 -11.45 5.11 -9.76
N GLY A 3 -12.18 3.99 -9.66
CA GLY A 3 -12.47 3.31 -8.40
C GLY A 3 -13.97 3.28 -8.05
N PHE A 4 -14.40 2.24 -7.34
CA PHE A 4 -15.80 2.00 -6.94
C PHE A 4 -16.82 2.03 -8.12
N GLY A 5 -16.40 1.55 -9.31
CA GLY A 5 -17.27 1.44 -10.49
C GLY A 5 -17.43 2.72 -11.33
N GLY A 6 -16.75 3.80 -10.97
CA GLY A 6 -16.72 5.01 -11.81
C GLY A 6 -15.65 4.95 -12.90
N GLN A 7 -15.81 5.82 -13.91
CA GLN A 7 -14.89 5.91 -15.07
C GLN A 7 -14.19 7.27 -15.20
N ARG A 8 -14.66 8.30 -14.48
CA ARG A 8 -14.07 9.65 -14.52
C ARG A 8 -12.98 9.82 -13.46
N PRO A 9 -11.81 10.40 -13.74
CA PRO A 9 -10.81 10.66 -12.71
C PRO A 9 -11.27 11.75 -11.71
N TRP A 10 -10.64 11.81 -10.53
CA TRP A 10 -11.07 12.65 -9.40
C TRP A 10 -10.75 14.14 -9.58
N ASP A 11 -9.65 14.42 -10.27
CA ASP A 11 -9.19 15.73 -10.74
C ASP A 11 -10.24 16.48 -11.59
N GLU A 12 -11.12 15.78 -12.31
CA GLU A 12 -12.19 16.37 -13.10
C GLU A 12 -13.47 16.72 -12.31
N ILE A 13 -13.52 16.42 -11.00
CA ILE A 13 -14.70 16.64 -10.17
C ILE A 13 -14.55 17.93 -9.36
N LEU A 14 -15.21 19.00 -9.83
CA LEU A 14 -15.37 20.24 -9.07
C LEU A 14 -16.44 20.05 -7.99
N THR A 15 -16.00 19.81 -6.76
CA THR A 15 -16.87 19.66 -5.59
C THR A 15 -16.25 20.35 -4.38
N PRO A 16 -17.05 20.93 -3.46
CA PRO A 16 -16.54 21.44 -2.17
C PRO A 16 -15.81 20.37 -1.35
N LEU A 17 -16.07 19.09 -1.63
CA LEU A 17 -15.41 17.95 -0.99
C LEU A 17 -14.08 17.55 -1.63
N ALA A 18 -13.62 18.22 -2.71
CA ALA A 18 -12.42 17.83 -3.44
C ALA A 18 -11.17 17.65 -2.55
N PRO A 19 -10.91 18.50 -1.54
CA PRO A 19 -9.78 18.29 -0.62
C PRO A 19 -9.83 16.99 0.19
N LEU A 20 -11.01 16.38 0.34
CA LEU A 20 -11.21 15.11 1.05
C LEU A 20 -11.19 13.90 0.13
N LEU A 21 -11.33 14.11 -1.19
CA LEU A 21 -11.51 13.04 -2.19
C LEU A 21 -10.31 12.89 -3.13
N ASN A 22 -9.45 13.90 -3.17
CA ASN A 22 -8.20 13.94 -3.92
C ASN A 22 -7.14 14.59 -3.01
N HIS A 23 -6.78 13.87 -1.95
CA HIS A 23 -5.84 14.37 -0.97
C HIS A 23 -4.42 14.26 -1.54
N PRO A 24 -3.54 15.26 -1.36
CA PRO A 24 -2.14 15.16 -1.80
C PRO A 24 -1.33 14.02 -1.15
N ASP A 25 -1.94 13.28 -0.23
CA ASP A 25 -1.34 12.17 0.51
C ASP A 25 -1.83 10.82 -0.05
N ASP A 26 -2.75 10.84 -1.03
CA ASP A 26 -3.34 9.63 -1.62
C ASP A 26 -2.29 8.80 -2.37
N ASP A 27 -1.24 9.44 -2.90
CA ASP A 27 -0.10 8.78 -3.55
C ASP A 27 0.98 8.35 -2.54
N GLY A 28 0.92 8.86 -1.30
CA GLY A 28 1.94 8.64 -0.28
C GLY A 28 3.35 9.09 -0.70
N PRO A 29 4.30 9.26 0.24
CA PRO A 29 5.69 9.44 -0.15
C PRO A 29 6.29 8.10 -0.62
N ASP A 30 7.23 8.17 -1.57
CA ASP A 30 8.17 7.07 -1.81
C ASP A 30 8.89 6.71 -0.51
N LEU A 31 9.25 5.43 -0.34
CA LEU A 31 9.91 4.98 0.87
C LEU A 31 11.40 4.82 0.63
N THR A 32 12.21 5.50 1.44
CA THR A 32 13.66 5.26 1.45
C THR A 32 13.97 3.84 1.91
N ALA A 33 15.18 3.34 1.60
CA ALA A 33 15.64 2.06 2.14
C ALA A 33 15.57 1.99 3.68
N SER A 34 15.83 3.12 4.35
CA SER A 34 15.74 3.23 5.82
C SER A 34 14.31 3.13 6.36
N GLU A 35 13.34 3.71 5.65
CA GLU A 35 11.92 3.62 5.99
C GLU A 35 11.37 2.23 5.68
N CYS A 36 11.83 1.61 4.59
CA CYS A 36 11.56 0.20 4.28
C CYS A 36 11.99 -0.71 5.45
N ALA A 37 13.18 -0.47 6.00
CA ALA A 37 13.69 -1.21 7.16
C ALA A 37 12.86 -0.96 8.44
N ALA A 38 12.33 0.26 8.61
CA ALA A 38 11.50 0.59 9.77
C ALA A 38 10.14 -0.13 9.75
N ILE A 39 9.52 -0.29 8.57
CA ILE A 39 8.18 -0.91 8.45
C ILE A 39 8.22 -2.44 8.34
N LEU A 40 9.33 -3.00 7.83
CA LEU A 40 9.47 -4.43 7.53
C LEU A 40 9.12 -5.35 8.73
N PRO A 41 9.58 -5.10 9.97
CA PRO A 41 9.27 -5.99 11.10
C PRO A 41 7.78 -6.11 11.36
N ARG A 42 7.07 -4.97 11.35
CA ARG A 42 5.63 -4.94 11.63
C ARG A 42 4.82 -5.60 10.52
N LEU A 43 5.22 -5.38 9.26
CA LEU A 43 4.54 -5.98 8.12
C LEU A 43 4.69 -7.51 8.11
N ARG A 44 5.88 -8.01 8.48
CA ARG A 44 6.16 -9.45 8.58
C ARG A 44 5.31 -10.12 9.65
N GLU A 45 5.17 -9.51 10.83
CA GLU A 45 4.25 -10.01 11.87
C GLU A 45 2.79 -10.10 11.39
N ILE A 46 2.33 -9.14 10.59
CA ILE A 46 0.96 -9.15 10.03
C ILE A 46 0.81 -10.29 9.01
N ALA A 47 1.79 -10.44 8.13
CA ALA A 47 1.81 -11.48 7.10
C ALA A 47 1.87 -12.91 7.69
N ASP A 48 2.54 -13.07 8.83
CA ASP A 48 2.72 -14.35 9.52
C ASP A 48 1.51 -14.71 10.41
N LYS A 49 0.90 -13.73 11.10
CA LYS A 49 -0.28 -13.95 11.96
C LYS A 49 -1.51 -14.51 11.23
N ALA A 50 -1.60 -14.28 9.92
CA ALA A 50 -2.77 -14.64 9.14
C ALA A 50 -2.85 -16.13 8.73
N GLU A 51 -1.87 -16.95 9.12
CA GLU A 51 -1.91 -18.41 8.87
C GLU A 51 -3.06 -19.13 9.60
N GLY A 52 -3.73 -18.45 10.56
CA GLY A 52 -4.82 -18.97 11.38
C GLY A 52 -6.22 -19.06 10.76
N GLY A 53 -6.37 -19.23 9.44
CA GLY A 53 -7.61 -19.80 8.87
C GLY A 53 -8.80 -18.87 8.61
N SER A 54 -8.61 -17.55 8.42
CA SER A 54 -9.73 -16.71 7.95
C SER A 54 -10.25 -17.16 6.58
N THR A 55 -11.57 -17.22 6.42
CA THR A 55 -12.25 -17.51 5.15
C THR A 55 -12.57 -16.27 4.34
N ASP A 56 -12.36 -15.07 4.89
CA ASP A 56 -12.60 -13.80 4.20
C ASP A 56 -11.67 -13.66 2.97
N PRO A 57 -12.22 -13.64 1.74
CA PRO A 57 -11.44 -13.50 0.53
C PRO A 57 -10.63 -12.19 0.45
N LEU A 58 -11.17 -11.09 0.99
CA LEU A 58 -10.48 -9.80 0.98
C LEU A 58 -9.27 -9.85 1.90
N LEU A 59 -9.45 -10.37 3.13
CA LEU A 59 -8.34 -10.52 4.05
C LEU A 59 -7.23 -11.42 3.45
N ARG A 60 -7.58 -12.54 2.83
CA ARG A 60 -6.60 -13.43 2.16
C ARG A 60 -5.81 -12.69 1.08
N ARG A 61 -6.49 -11.88 0.25
CA ARG A 61 -5.85 -11.07 -0.78
C ARG A 61 -4.87 -10.07 -0.17
N HIS A 62 -5.28 -9.36 0.89
CA HIS A 62 -4.41 -8.38 1.54
C HIS A 62 -3.19 -9.03 2.21
N ILE A 63 -3.35 -10.21 2.80
CA ILE A 63 -2.23 -10.97 3.38
C ILE A 63 -1.27 -11.45 2.30
N ALA A 64 -1.77 -11.91 1.14
CA ALA A 64 -0.92 -12.27 0.01
C ALA A 64 -0.13 -11.05 -0.49
N ALA A 65 -0.78 -9.88 -0.62
CA ALA A 65 -0.12 -8.63 -0.99
C ALA A 65 0.94 -8.21 0.05
N ALA A 66 0.64 -8.32 1.35
CA ALA A 66 1.60 -8.03 2.43
C ALA A 66 2.85 -8.92 2.34
N ARG A 67 2.69 -10.22 2.03
CA ARG A 67 3.81 -11.15 1.82
C ARG A 67 4.67 -10.76 0.63
N GLN A 68 4.05 -10.33 -0.47
CA GLN A 68 4.79 -9.82 -1.63
C GLN A 68 5.55 -8.54 -1.29
N LEU A 69 4.90 -7.61 -0.58
CA LEU A 69 5.52 -6.35 -0.17
C LEU A 69 6.71 -6.60 0.78
N VAL A 70 6.64 -7.55 1.71
CA VAL A 70 7.79 -7.96 2.54
C VAL A 70 9.02 -8.31 1.68
N VAL A 71 8.83 -9.04 0.57
CA VAL A 71 9.94 -9.39 -0.34
C VAL A 71 10.50 -8.16 -1.03
N VAL A 72 9.64 -7.24 -1.50
CA VAL A 72 10.06 -6.00 -2.15
C VAL A 72 10.85 -5.12 -1.18
N LEU A 73 10.37 -4.93 0.04
CA LEU A 73 11.07 -4.15 1.07
C LEU A 73 12.44 -4.75 1.38
N GLN A 74 12.54 -6.08 1.48
CA GLN A 74 13.80 -6.78 1.68
C GLN A 74 14.79 -6.47 0.54
N LEU A 75 14.34 -6.49 -0.72
CA LEU A 75 15.16 -6.15 -1.88
C LEU A 75 15.59 -4.68 -1.88
N CYS A 76 14.70 -3.75 -1.55
CA CYS A 76 15.02 -2.32 -1.45
C CYS A 76 16.11 -2.06 -0.39
N ILE A 77 16.00 -2.72 0.76
CA ILE A 77 17.01 -2.64 1.83
C ILE A 77 18.34 -3.26 1.38
N GLU A 78 18.31 -4.45 0.77
CA GLU A 78 19.52 -5.15 0.32
C GLU A 78 20.26 -4.43 -0.80
N LYS A 79 19.55 -3.65 -1.62
CA LYS A 79 20.11 -2.89 -2.74
C LYS A 79 20.36 -1.42 -2.41
N ASP A 80 19.94 -0.96 -1.24
CA ASP A 80 19.99 0.44 -0.83
C ASP A 80 19.32 1.36 -1.86
N VAL A 81 18.08 1.02 -2.24
CA VAL A 81 17.27 1.77 -3.20
C VAL A 81 15.89 2.09 -2.63
N ASP A 82 15.33 3.21 -3.07
CA ASP A 82 14.00 3.65 -2.66
C ASP A 82 12.89 2.83 -3.35
N LEU A 83 11.78 2.64 -2.66
CA LEU A 83 10.56 2.05 -3.19
C LEU A 83 9.66 3.17 -3.71
N LEU A 84 9.43 3.17 -5.02
CA LEU A 84 8.62 4.18 -5.70
C LEU A 84 7.16 3.71 -5.85
N PHE A 85 6.20 4.58 -5.47
CA PHE A 85 4.76 4.29 -5.62
C PHE A 85 4.14 4.91 -6.87
N GLY A 86 4.79 5.96 -7.42
CA GLY A 86 4.49 6.53 -8.73
C GLY A 86 3.46 7.65 -8.69
#